data_AF-A0AAP1RCP4-F1
#
_entry.id   AF-A0AAP1RCP4-F1
#
_cell.length_a   1.000
_cell.length_b   1.000
_cell.length_c   1.000
_cell.angle_alpha   90.00
_cell.angle_beta   90.00
_cell.angle_gamma   90.00
#
_symmetry.space_group_name_H-M   'P 1'
#
loop_
_entity.id
_entity.type
_entity.pdbx_description
1 polymer ?
#
loop_
_entity_poly.entity_id
_entity_poly.type
_entity_poly.pdbx_seq_one_letter_code
_entity_poly.pdbx_strand_id
1 'polypeptide(L)'
;MNYSTDFATVNLILKSSLETRTVDAFTLSLIKSEKQIRRIFTFLIFQHNSYSLEDYISLRKALAKNKKVYFNGFINGINLILPKTLKEIYGQDYDKDFHYLIEFTKDRNKIFHGQITEKGLSREDLIKRIEHIKKWCKTLGDNIKNEIGYDGFSDSFKKSSLELTLNNLNKFDTIDNYKLFIKKELER
;
A
#
# COMPACT_ATOMS: atom_id res chain seq x y z
N MET A 1 0.62 6.56 -14.43
CA MET A 1 1.64 6.64 -13.37
C MET A 1 2.11 5.23 -13.06
N ASN A 2 3.41 5.02 -13.05
CA ASN A 2 4.12 3.76 -12.77
C ASN A 2 5.15 3.97 -11.64
N TYR A 3 5.83 2.90 -11.20
CA TYR A 3 6.87 2.95 -10.17
C TYR A 3 7.87 4.10 -10.35
N SER A 4 8.45 4.24 -11.56
CA SER A 4 9.47 5.26 -11.86
C SER A 4 8.93 6.67 -11.67
N THR A 5 7.74 6.95 -12.22
CA THR A 5 7.11 8.27 -12.08
C THR A 5 6.67 8.54 -10.64
N ASP A 6 6.24 7.52 -9.89
CA ASP A 6 5.80 7.70 -8.51
C ASP A 6 7.00 8.01 -7.61
N PHE A 7 8.12 7.29 -7.71
CA PHE A 7 9.33 7.53 -6.90
C PHE A 7 10.23 8.67 -7.40
N ALA A 8 9.94 9.28 -8.54
CA ALA A 8 10.68 10.44 -9.05
C ALA A 8 10.77 11.58 -8.02
N THR A 9 9.68 11.89 -7.31
CA THR A 9 9.67 12.93 -6.27
C THR A 9 10.58 12.58 -5.09
N VAL A 10 10.65 11.31 -4.68
CA VAL A 10 11.58 10.86 -3.62
C VAL A 10 13.03 11.13 -4.05
N ASN A 11 13.36 10.78 -5.29
CA ASN A 11 14.70 11.00 -5.83
C ASN A 11 15.02 12.50 -5.95
N LEU A 12 14.04 13.34 -6.29
CA LEU A 12 14.21 14.80 -6.34
C LEU A 12 14.52 15.38 -4.94
N ILE A 13 13.78 14.95 -3.91
CA ILE A 13 14.03 15.38 -2.54
C ILE A 13 15.44 14.98 -2.10
N LEU A 14 15.84 13.72 -2.33
CA LEU A 14 17.18 13.22 -1.97
C LEU A 14 18.32 14.01 -2.62
N LYS A 15 18.11 14.55 -3.82
CA LYS A 15 19.09 15.36 -4.55
C LYS A 15 19.12 16.83 -4.11
N SER A 16 18.18 17.28 -3.27
CA SER A 16 18.14 18.66 -2.81
C SER A 16 19.29 18.98 -1.84
N SER A 17 19.58 20.27 -1.65
CA SER A 17 20.56 20.76 -0.67
C SER A 17 20.01 20.87 0.76
N LEU A 18 18.72 20.56 0.97
CA LEU A 18 18.06 20.72 2.26
C LEU A 18 18.59 19.71 3.29
N GLU A 19 18.72 20.14 4.55
CA GLU A 19 19.24 19.32 5.64
C GLU A 19 18.32 18.13 5.97
N THR A 20 17.00 18.36 5.90
CA THR A 20 15.95 17.38 6.22
C THR A 20 15.67 16.38 5.10
N ARG A 21 16.30 16.54 3.93
CA ARG A 21 15.96 15.80 2.70
C ARG A 21 15.81 14.29 2.87
N THR A 22 16.61 13.69 3.75
CA THR A 22 16.59 12.24 3.95
C THR A 22 15.40 11.79 4.80
N VAL A 23 15.01 12.59 5.81
CA VAL A 23 13.80 12.37 6.60
C VAL A 23 12.56 12.56 5.74
N ASP A 24 12.56 13.60 4.90
CA ASP A 24 11.45 13.91 3.99
C ASP A 24 11.26 12.81 2.94
N ALA A 25 12.36 12.37 2.31
CA ALA A 25 12.35 11.28 1.34
C ALA A 25 11.95 9.94 1.97
N PHE A 26 12.41 9.66 3.19
CA PHE A 26 12.03 8.46 3.95
C PHE A 26 10.54 8.42 4.24
N THR A 27 10.01 9.51 4.78
CA THR A 27 8.57 9.63 5.07
C THR A 27 7.74 9.49 3.79
N LEU A 28 8.12 10.20 2.73
CA LEU A 28 7.39 10.13 1.46
C LEU A 28 7.41 8.71 0.87
N SER A 29 8.52 7.99 1.02
CA SER A 29 8.63 6.60 0.56
C SER A 29 7.65 5.68 1.30
N LEU A 30 7.52 5.81 2.63
CA LEU A 30 6.52 5.07 3.41
C LEU A 30 5.08 5.43 3.01
N ILE A 31 4.79 6.72 2.81
CA ILE A 31 3.46 7.14 2.34
C ILE A 31 3.14 6.48 0.98
N LYS A 32 4.13 6.37 0.09
CA LYS A 32 3.98 5.73 -1.21
C LYS A 32 3.74 4.23 -1.11
N SER A 33 4.43 3.50 -0.23
CA SER A 33 4.16 2.07 -0.02
C SER A 33 2.76 1.84 0.53
N GLU A 34 2.33 2.63 1.52
CA GLU A 34 0.97 2.52 2.06
C GLU A 34 -0.09 2.86 1.00
N LYS A 35 0.17 3.86 0.16
CA LYS A 35 -0.71 4.25 -0.95
C LYS A 35 -0.82 3.15 -2.00
N GLN A 36 0.27 2.46 -2.34
CA GLN A 36 0.27 1.36 -3.30
C GLN A 36 -0.66 0.23 -2.82
N ILE A 37 -0.49 -0.23 -1.57
CA ILE A 37 -1.34 -1.27 -0.99
C ILE A 37 -2.81 -0.86 -0.95
N ARG A 38 -3.11 0.39 -0.55
CA ARG A 38 -4.48 0.92 -0.56
C ARG A 38 -5.09 0.90 -1.97
N ARG A 39 -4.30 1.23 -2.98
CA ARG A 39 -4.75 1.23 -4.37
C ARG A 39 -5.00 -0.17 -4.90
N ILE A 40 -4.12 -1.13 -4.59
CA ILE A 40 -4.32 -2.55 -4.95
C ILE A 40 -5.63 -3.06 -4.34
N PHE A 41 -5.85 -2.81 -3.05
CA PHE A 41 -7.09 -3.18 -2.39
C PHE A 41 -8.32 -2.54 -3.06
N THR A 42 -8.31 -1.23 -3.27
CA THR A 42 -9.43 -0.53 -3.93
C THR A 42 -9.67 -1.05 -5.34
N PHE A 43 -8.62 -1.34 -6.10
CA PHE A 43 -8.74 -1.93 -7.43
C PHE A 43 -9.47 -3.27 -7.37
N LEU A 44 -9.12 -4.15 -6.43
CA LEU A 44 -9.79 -5.44 -6.26
C LEU A 44 -11.27 -5.30 -5.89
N ILE A 45 -11.61 -4.40 -4.96
CA ILE A 45 -13.01 -4.10 -4.62
C ILE A 45 -13.77 -3.65 -5.87
N PHE A 46 -13.17 -2.75 -6.65
CA PHE A 46 -13.80 -2.20 -7.85
C PHE A 46 -13.98 -3.22 -8.98
N GLN A 47 -13.42 -4.43 -8.88
CA GLN A 47 -13.69 -5.48 -9.85
C GLN A 47 -15.10 -6.06 -9.72
N HIS A 48 -15.74 -5.94 -8.54
CA HIS A 48 -17.11 -6.44 -8.34
C HIS A 48 -18.09 -5.79 -9.33
N ASN A 49 -18.98 -6.58 -9.93
CA ASN A 49 -19.91 -6.11 -10.98
C ASN A 49 -20.93 -5.08 -10.48
N SER A 50 -21.26 -5.12 -9.19
CA SER A 50 -22.13 -4.11 -8.54
C SER A 50 -21.54 -2.71 -8.48
N TYR A 51 -20.26 -2.51 -8.80
CA TYR A 51 -19.62 -1.21 -8.73
C TYR A 51 -19.24 -0.64 -10.10
N SER A 52 -19.52 0.65 -10.25
CA SER A 52 -19.23 1.48 -11.40
C SER A 52 -18.55 2.79 -10.97
N LEU A 53 -18.20 3.64 -11.93
CA LEU A 53 -17.59 4.94 -11.65
C LEU A 53 -18.50 5.87 -10.83
N GLU A 54 -19.81 5.66 -10.86
CA GLU A 54 -20.79 6.43 -10.06
C GLU A 54 -20.62 6.15 -8.55
N ASP A 55 -20.15 4.96 -8.19
CA ASP A 55 -19.95 4.53 -6.80
C ASP A 55 -18.65 5.06 -6.17
N TYR A 56 -17.78 5.69 -6.97
CA TYR A 56 -16.47 6.19 -6.55
C TYR A 56 -16.54 7.01 -5.26
N ILE A 57 -17.48 7.96 -5.19
CA ILE A 57 -17.62 8.86 -4.03
C ILE A 57 -18.01 8.07 -2.79
N SER A 58 -18.93 7.11 -2.94
CA SER A 58 -19.44 6.28 -1.84
C SER A 58 -18.37 5.33 -1.30
N LEU A 59 -17.65 4.63 -2.18
CA LEU A 59 -16.53 3.76 -1.82
C LEU A 59 -15.41 4.53 -1.11
N ARG A 60 -15.04 5.71 -1.63
CA ARG A 60 -14.02 6.55 -1.03
C ARG A 60 -14.44 7.06 0.34
N LYS A 61 -15.68 7.51 0.51
CA LYS A 61 -16.22 7.97 1.81
C LYS A 61 -16.27 6.84 2.83
N ALA A 62 -16.68 5.64 2.42
CA ALA A 62 -16.69 4.46 3.29
C ALA A 62 -15.28 4.16 3.82
N LEU A 63 -14.27 4.12 2.94
CA LEU A 63 -12.89 3.86 3.37
C LEU A 63 -12.34 4.98 4.26
N ALA A 64 -12.58 6.25 3.90
CA ALA A 64 -12.07 7.41 4.65
C ALA A 64 -12.67 7.55 6.07
N LYS A 65 -13.89 7.06 6.30
CA LYS A 65 -14.53 7.10 7.62
C LYS A 65 -13.88 6.14 8.63
N ASN A 66 -13.24 5.07 8.15
CA ASN A 66 -12.63 4.03 8.99
C ASN A 66 -11.16 4.35 9.28
N LYS A 67 -10.91 5.01 10.41
CA LYS A 67 -9.58 5.53 10.80
C LYS A 67 -8.62 4.46 11.35
N LYS A 68 -9.10 3.24 11.61
CA LYS A 68 -8.33 2.14 12.21
C LYS A 68 -7.85 1.11 11.19
N VAL A 69 -7.82 1.49 9.92
CA VAL A 69 -7.34 0.62 8.85
C VAL A 69 -5.88 0.94 8.53
N TYR A 70 -5.00 0.11 9.06
CA TYR A 70 -3.55 0.23 8.86
C TYR A 70 -3.05 -0.64 7.70
N PHE A 71 -1.76 -0.52 7.38
CA PHE A 71 -1.10 -1.26 6.29
C PHE A 71 -1.41 -2.77 6.31
N ASN A 72 -1.29 -3.40 7.48
CA ASN A 72 -1.59 -4.83 7.63
C ASN A 72 -3.09 -5.17 7.42
N GLY A 73 -3.99 -4.26 7.76
CA GLY A 73 -5.43 -4.43 7.50
C GLY A 73 -5.70 -4.59 6.01
N PHE A 74 -5.13 -3.70 5.19
CA PHE A 74 -5.24 -3.80 3.73
C PHE A 74 -4.63 -5.09 3.17
N ILE A 75 -3.48 -5.54 3.69
CA ILE A 75 -2.88 -6.82 3.28
C ILE A 75 -3.82 -7.98 3.58
N ASN A 76 -4.44 -8.03 4.77
CA ASN A 76 -5.41 -9.08 5.09
C ASN A 76 -6.61 -9.02 4.13
N GLY A 77 -7.14 -7.83 3.87
CA GLY A 77 -8.23 -7.64 2.92
C GLY A 77 -7.87 -8.14 1.52
N ILE A 78 -6.67 -7.86 1.03
CA ILE A 78 -6.18 -8.36 -0.26
C ILE A 78 -6.08 -9.89 -0.24
N ASN A 79 -5.51 -10.47 0.81
CA ASN A 79 -5.38 -11.93 0.95
C ASN A 79 -6.73 -12.66 1.03
N LEU A 80 -7.79 -11.97 1.49
CA LEU A 80 -9.15 -12.53 1.48
C LEU A 80 -9.78 -12.49 0.08
N ILE A 81 -9.40 -11.55 -0.78
CA ILE A 81 -10.00 -11.36 -2.10
C ILE A 81 -9.25 -12.16 -3.17
N LEU A 82 -7.93 -12.28 -3.06
CA LEU A 82 -7.13 -13.02 -4.03
C LEU A 82 -7.14 -14.54 -3.76
N PRO A 83 -6.96 -15.38 -4.79
CA PRO A 83 -6.75 -16.81 -4.63
C PRO A 83 -5.39 -17.15 -4.04
N LYS A 84 -4.37 -16.31 -4.27
CA LYS A 84 -3.05 -16.39 -3.67
C LYS A 84 -2.87 -15.24 -2.68
N THR A 85 -2.21 -15.51 -1.57
CA THR A 85 -1.79 -14.47 -0.63
C THR A 85 -0.71 -13.58 -1.24
N LEU A 86 -0.60 -12.34 -0.74
CA LEU A 86 0.48 -11.44 -1.10
C LEU A 86 1.86 -12.03 -0.80
N LYS A 87 1.98 -12.93 0.18
CA LYS A 87 3.22 -13.64 0.46
C LYS A 87 3.61 -14.54 -0.70
N GLU A 88 2.66 -15.33 -1.21
CA GLU A 88 2.88 -16.21 -2.36
C GLU A 88 3.19 -15.41 -3.63
N ILE A 89 2.50 -14.28 -3.82
CA ILE A 89 2.72 -13.39 -4.98
C ILE A 89 4.07 -12.66 -4.89
N TYR A 90 4.43 -12.14 -3.73
CA TYR A 90 5.69 -11.41 -3.53
C TYR A 90 6.90 -12.35 -3.57
N GLY A 91 6.76 -13.56 -3.04
CA GLY A 91 7.80 -14.59 -3.05
C GLY A 91 8.65 -14.63 -1.79
N GLN A 92 9.82 -15.27 -1.90
CA GLN A 92 10.65 -15.71 -0.77
C GLN A 92 11.06 -14.59 0.21
N ASP A 93 11.27 -13.38 -0.29
CA ASP A 93 11.71 -12.23 0.52
C ASP A 93 10.57 -11.55 1.31
N TYR A 94 9.31 -11.99 1.15
CA TYR A 94 8.15 -11.31 1.69
C TYR A 94 8.24 -11.07 3.20
N ASP A 95 8.46 -12.11 4.00
CA ASP A 95 8.42 -11.99 5.46
C ASP A 95 9.49 -11.01 5.97
N LYS A 96 10.68 -11.07 5.36
CA LYS A 96 11.81 -10.21 5.69
C LYS A 96 11.51 -8.75 5.33
N ASP A 97 11.12 -8.49 4.08
CA ASP A 97 10.90 -7.13 3.61
C ASP A 97 9.66 -6.50 4.29
N PHE A 98 8.64 -7.31 4.56
CA PHE A 98 7.45 -6.89 5.31
C PHE A 98 7.80 -6.52 6.75
N HIS A 99 8.61 -7.35 7.43
CA HIS A 99 9.07 -7.06 8.78
C HIS A 99 9.81 -5.71 8.84
N TYR A 100 10.69 -5.44 7.87
CA TYR A 100 11.38 -4.15 7.79
C TYR A 100 10.43 -2.98 7.58
N LEU A 101 9.40 -3.11 6.73
CA LEU A 101 8.39 -2.05 6.58
C LEU A 101 7.70 -1.71 7.90
N ILE A 102 7.32 -2.72 8.68
CA ILE A 102 6.69 -2.50 10.00
C ILE A 102 7.64 -1.74 10.94
N GLU A 103 8.92 -2.12 10.98
CA GLU A 103 9.94 -1.41 11.75
C GLU A 103 10.11 0.04 11.27
N PHE A 104 10.12 0.27 9.96
CA PHE A 104 10.26 1.61 9.40
C PHE A 104 9.08 2.50 9.75
N THR A 105 7.85 1.97 9.78
CA THR A 105 6.67 2.72 10.24
C THR A 105 6.80 3.14 11.71
N LYS A 106 7.31 2.25 12.58
CA LYS A 106 7.57 2.61 14.00
C LYS A 106 8.62 3.72 14.11
N ASP A 107 9.70 3.60 13.35
CA ASP A 107 10.78 4.59 13.37
C ASP A 107 10.31 5.96 12.83
N ARG A 108 9.47 5.99 11.78
CA ARG A 108 8.82 7.22 11.31
C ARG A 108 8.02 7.88 12.43
N ASN A 109 7.22 7.10 13.16
CA ASN A 109 6.41 7.65 14.25
C ASN A 109 7.30 8.25 15.34
N LYS A 110 8.39 7.55 15.74
CA LYS A 110 9.36 8.09 16.72
C LYS A 110 10.00 9.40 16.23
N ILE A 111 10.47 9.45 14.97
CA ILE A 111 11.05 10.65 14.36
C ILE A 111 10.05 11.81 14.40
N PHE A 112 8.79 11.57 14.04
CA PHE A 112 7.75 12.61 14.03
C PHE A 112 7.32 13.09 15.42
N HIS A 113 7.52 12.27 16.44
CA HIS A 113 7.30 12.65 17.83
C HIS A 113 8.54 13.27 18.50
N GLY A 114 9.63 13.52 17.75
CA GLY A 114 10.89 14.03 18.30
C GLY A 114 11.54 13.06 19.29
N GLN A 115 11.13 11.79 19.28
CA GLN A 115 11.63 10.78 20.18
C GLN A 115 12.93 10.23 19.64
N ILE A 116 13.89 10.02 20.54
CA ILE A 116 15.12 9.30 20.22
C ILE A 116 14.72 7.89 19.78
N THR A 117 15.03 7.57 18.52
CA THR A 117 15.03 6.16 18.11
C THR A 117 16.16 5.49 18.88
N GLU A 118 15.92 4.36 19.55
CA GLU A 118 16.96 3.57 20.24
C GLU A 118 18.17 3.24 19.35
N LYS A 119 17.97 3.32 18.03
CA LYS A 119 18.95 3.01 16.99
C LYS A 119 19.84 4.19 16.55
N GLY A 120 19.60 5.42 17.02
CA GLY A 120 20.39 6.60 16.63
C GLY A 120 20.54 6.77 15.11
N LEU A 121 19.42 6.77 14.37
CA LEU A 121 19.42 6.62 12.91
C LEU A 121 20.24 7.70 12.19
N SER A 122 21.26 7.25 11.45
CA SER A 122 22.05 8.14 10.60
C SER A 122 21.33 8.45 9.29
N ARG A 123 21.89 9.40 8.52
CA ARG A 123 21.45 9.69 7.16
C ARG A 123 21.57 8.46 6.26
N GLU A 124 22.66 7.73 6.37
CA GLU A 124 22.94 6.52 5.61
C GLU A 124 21.93 5.40 5.93
N ASP A 125 21.51 5.29 7.19
CA ASP A 125 20.47 4.34 7.60
C ASP A 125 19.13 4.67 6.93
N LEU A 126 18.74 5.95 6.94
CA LEU A 126 17.51 6.41 6.28
C LEU A 126 17.56 6.18 4.76
N ILE A 127 18.72 6.39 4.13
CA ILE A 127 18.91 6.09 2.69
C ILE A 127 18.72 4.58 2.42
N LYS A 128 19.33 3.70 3.22
CA LYS A 128 19.15 2.25 3.10
C LYS A 128 17.68 1.84 3.24
N ARG A 129 16.96 2.47 4.16
CA ARG A 129 15.51 2.23 4.36
C ARG A 129 14.68 2.69 3.18
N ILE A 130 14.99 3.84 2.58
CA ILE A 130 14.34 4.33 1.36
C ILE A 130 14.51 3.32 0.23
N GLU A 131 15.73 2.82 0.00
CA GLU A 131 15.99 1.82 -1.04
C GLU A 131 15.26 0.51 -0.76
N HIS A 132 15.14 0.11 0.51
CA HIS A 132 14.35 -1.05 0.90
C HIS A 132 12.84 -0.86 0.61
N ILE A 133 12.27 0.30 0.93
CA ILE A 133 10.87 0.61 0.61
C ILE A 133 10.65 0.63 -0.91
N LYS A 134 11.60 1.20 -1.67
CA LYS A 134 11.59 1.18 -3.13
C LYS A 134 11.63 -0.24 -3.69
N LYS A 135 12.49 -1.11 -3.14
CA LYS A 135 12.56 -2.54 -3.49
C LYS A 135 11.22 -3.21 -3.26
N TRP A 136 10.61 -3.01 -2.10
CA TRP A 136 9.30 -3.56 -1.78
C TRP A 136 8.25 -3.14 -2.82
N CYS A 137 8.10 -1.83 -3.05
CA CYS A 137 7.06 -1.34 -3.95
C CYS A 137 7.25 -1.83 -5.38
N LYS A 138 8.50 -1.90 -5.84
CA LYS A 138 8.83 -2.44 -7.17
C LYS A 138 8.50 -3.93 -7.27
N THR A 139 8.99 -4.74 -6.33
CA THR A 139 8.82 -6.20 -6.32
C THR A 139 7.34 -6.57 -6.25
N LEU A 140 6.62 -5.97 -5.31
CA LEU A 140 5.17 -6.17 -5.20
C LEU A 140 4.46 -5.73 -6.47
N GLY A 141 4.78 -4.54 -6.99
CA GLY A 141 4.13 -3.97 -8.16
C GLY A 141 4.31 -4.83 -9.42
N ASP A 142 5.53 -5.32 -9.65
CA ASP A 142 5.85 -6.19 -10.79
C ASP A 142 5.11 -7.53 -10.67
N ASN A 143 5.17 -8.17 -9.49
CA ASN A 143 4.58 -9.49 -9.31
C ASN A 143 3.05 -9.44 -9.32
N ILE A 144 2.44 -8.47 -8.63
CA ILE A 144 0.98 -8.37 -8.59
C ILE A 144 0.41 -7.93 -9.94
N LYS A 145 1.14 -7.14 -10.72
CA LYS A 145 0.72 -6.82 -12.09
C LYS A 145 0.63 -8.06 -12.96
N ASN A 146 1.52 -9.03 -12.79
CA ASN A 146 1.44 -10.30 -13.52
C ASN A 146 0.22 -11.13 -13.09
N GLU A 147 -0.22 -11.02 -11.83
CA GLU A 147 -1.37 -11.77 -11.32
C GLU A 147 -2.72 -11.11 -11.66
N ILE A 148 -2.82 -9.77 -11.60
CA ILE A 148 -4.12 -9.07 -11.71
C ILE A 148 -4.16 -7.95 -12.77
N GLY A 149 -3.07 -7.73 -13.50
CA GLY A 149 -2.98 -6.68 -14.53
C GLY A 149 -2.81 -5.27 -13.97
N TYR A 150 -2.57 -5.11 -12.66
CA TYR A 150 -2.49 -3.82 -11.97
C TYR A 150 -1.34 -3.79 -10.96
N ASP A 151 -0.60 -2.68 -10.93
CA ASP A 151 0.66 -2.52 -10.16
C ASP A 151 0.52 -1.65 -8.89
N GLY A 152 -0.65 -1.06 -8.65
CA GLY A 152 -0.90 -0.14 -7.53
C GLY A 152 -0.40 1.30 -7.73
N PHE A 153 0.13 1.67 -8.89
CA PHE A 153 0.67 3.02 -9.13
C PHE A 153 -0.27 3.94 -9.90
N SER A 154 -1.10 3.41 -10.80
CA SER A 154 -2.11 4.21 -11.51
C SER A 154 -3.38 4.42 -10.68
N ASP A 155 -4.40 5.05 -11.26
CA ASP A 155 -5.72 5.09 -10.63
C ASP A 155 -6.29 3.69 -10.41
N SER A 156 -7.03 3.51 -9.31
CA SER A 156 -7.55 2.21 -8.84
C SER A 156 -9.01 1.97 -9.23
N PHE A 157 -9.77 3.01 -9.60
CA PHE A 157 -11.18 2.88 -9.99
C PHE A 157 -11.32 2.56 -11.47
N LYS A 158 -10.78 1.40 -11.86
CA LYS A 158 -10.85 0.88 -13.22
C LYS A 158 -11.03 -0.64 -13.20
N LYS A 159 -11.73 -1.17 -14.19
CA LYS A 159 -11.84 -2.62 -14.39
C LYS A 159 -10.53 -3.15 -14.97
N SER A 160 -10.18 -4.38 -14.58
CA SER A 160 -9.07 -5.11 -15.21
C SER A 160 -9.42 -5.44 -16.64
N SER A 161 -8.42 -5.49 -17.51
CA SER A 161 -8.55 -6.10 -18.84
C SER A 161 -8.39 -7.62 -18.79
N LEU A 162 -7.96 -8.17 -17.65
CA LEU A 162 -7.85 -9.60 -17.43
C LEU A 162 -9.14 -10.12 -16.80
N GLU A 163 -9.49 -11.37 -17.12
CA GLU A 163 -10.49 -12.10 -16.36
C GLU A 163 -9.88 -12.55 -15.03
N LEU A 164 -10.45 -12.09 -13.92
CA LEU A 164 -9.91 -12.32 -12.59
C LEU A 164 -10.80 -13.29 -11.81
N THR A 165 -10.19 -14.37 -11.31
CA THR A 165 -10.82 -15.21 -10.30
C THR A 165 -10.59 -14.60 -8.93
N LEU A 166 -11.66 -14.10 -8.30
CA LEU A 166 -11.63 -13.45 -7.00
C LEU A 166 -12.51 -14.19 -5.99
N ASN A 167 -12.07 -14.20 -4.74
CA ASN A 167 -12.74 -14.84 -3.62
C ASN A 167 -13.60 -13.82 -2.84
N ASN A 168 -14.57 -14.35 -2.08
CA ASN A 168 -15.34 -13.59 -1.09
C ASN A 168 -16.07 -12.33 -1.64
N LEU A 169 -16.42 -12.34 -2.93
CA LEU A 169 -17.07 -11.21 -3.61
C LEU A 169 -18.37 -10.75 -2.92
N ASN A 170 -19.13 -11.69 -2.36
CA ASN A 170 -20.35 -11.42 -1.59
C ASN A 170 -20.13 -10.61 -0.31
N LYS A 171 -18.88 -10.48 0.19
CA LYS A 171 -18.60 -9.67 1.38
C LYS A 171 -18.65 -8.17 1.11
N PHE A 172 -18.64 -7.74 -0.16
CA PHE A 172 -18.59 -6.33 -0.56
C PHE A 172 -19.35 -6.10 -1.88
N ASP A 173 -20.44 -6.83 -2.10
CA ASP A 173 -21.31 -6.67 -3.28
C ASP A 173 -22.22 -5.44 -3.22
N THR A 174 -22.30 -4.78 -2.06
CA THR A 174 -23.05 -3.53 -1.81
C THR A 174 -22.22 -2.56 -0.97
N ILE A 175 -22.56 -1.28 -0.97
CA ILE A 175 -21.84 -0.28 -0.17
C ILE A 175 -21.91 -0.59 1.34
N ASP A 176 -23.02 -1.13 1.84
CA ASP A 176 -23.15 -1.49 3.25
C ASP A 176 -22.36 -2.74 3.61
N ASN A 177 -22.35 -3.75 2.74
CA ASN A 177 -21.49 -4.92 2.92
C ASN A 177 -20.00 -4.52 2.87
N TYR A 178 -19.60 -3.62 1.98
CA TYR A 178 -18.24 -3.07 1.95
C TYR A 178 -17.85 -2.35 3.26
N LYS A 179 -18.75 -1.54 3.84
CA LYS A 179 -18.50 -0.92 5.15
C LYS A 179 -18.31 -1.99 6.25
N LEU A 180 -19.13 -3.03 6.24
CA LEU A 180 -19.02 -4.13 7.19
C LEU A 180 -17.72 -4.92 7.00
N PHE A 181 -17.32 -5.17 5.76
CA PHE A 181 -16.07 -5.83 5.40
C PHE A 181 -14.87 -5.05 5.91
N ILE A 182 -14.82 -3.73 5.68
CA ILE A 182 -13.76 -2.88 6.24
C ILE A 182 -13.73 -3.01 7.77
N LYS A 183 -14.88 -2.85 8.44
CA LYS A 183 -14.94 -2.86 9.90
C LYS A 183 -14.53 -4.20 10.51
N LYS A 184 -14.92 -5.33 9.91
CA LYS A 184 -14.70 -6.66 10.48
C LYS A 184 -13.32 -7.24 10.14
N GLU A 185 -12.82 -6.97 8.94
CA GLU A 185 -11.67 -7.70 8.39
C GLU A 185 -10.41 -6.83 8.30
N LEU A 186 -10.57 -5.51 8.21
CA LEU A 186 -9.46 -4.57 7.99
C LEU A 186 -9.10 -3.74 9.23
N GLU A 187 -10.05 -3.47 10.13
CA GLU A 187 -9.78 -2.74 11.38
C GLU A 187 -9.03 -3.61 12.39
N ARG A 188 -8.08 -2.99 13.09
CA ARG A 188 -7.38 -3.56 14.25
C ARG A 188 -7.21 -2.51 15.34
#